data_AF-A0A453QDS4-F1
#
_entry.id   AF-A0A453QDS4-F1
#
_cell.length_a   1.000
_cell.length_b   1.000
_cell.length_c   1.000
_cell.angle_alpha   90.00
_cell.angle_beta   90.00
_cell.angle_gamma   90.00
#
_symmetry.space_group_name_H-M   'P 1'
#
loop_
_entity.id
_entity.type
_entity.pdbx_description
1 polymer ?
#
loop_
_entity_poly.entity_id
_entity_poly.type
_entity_poly.pdbx_seq_one_letter_code
_entity_poly.pdbx_strand_id
1 'polypeptide(L)'
;LTVSGQLQAEAYACALSGAYTFGPTFRAENSHTSRHLAEFWMVEPEIAFANLQDIMNYAESYVQYLCKWLLEHCMEDMEFMAKTHDKSAIERLELVSSTPFERVSYTKAVEMLTGSAGSKKFQTKVEWGIDLASEHERYV
;
A
#
# COMPACT_ATOMS: atom_id res chain seq x y z
N LEU A 1 -19.36 8.97 10.78
CA LEU A 1 -18.15 9.57 10.17
C LEU A 1 -17.79 8.72 8.95
N THR A 2 -17.25 9.32 7.89
CA THR A 2 -17.03 8.57 6.64
C THR A 2 -15.82 7.64 6.72
N VAL A 3 -15.91 6.50 6.04
CA VAL A 3 -14.82 5.51 5.92
C VAL A 3 -13.92 5.78 4.71
N SER A 4 -14.38 6.61 3.77
CA SER A 4 -13.70 6.96 2.50
C SER A 4 -14.42 8.17 1.85
N GLY A 5 -13.69 8.97 1.09
CA GLY A 5 -14.22 10.05 0.23
C GLY A 5 -14.37 9.66 -1.24
N GLN A 6 -14.08 8.40 -1.60
CA GLN A 6 -13.96 7.94 -2.99
C GLN A 6 -15.18 8.29 -3.86
N LEU A 7 -16.39 7.97 -3.42
CA LEU A 7 -17.60 8.18 -4.23
C LEU A 7 -17.83 9.67 -4.55
N GLN A 8 -17.44 10.58 -3.66
CA GLN A 8 -17.49 12.01 -3.93
C GLN A 8 -16.37 12.42 -4.90
N ALA A 9 -15.17 11.86 -4.76
CA ALA A 9 -14.07 12.10 -5.68
C ALA A 9 -14.39 11.66 -7.12
N GLU A 10 -15.13 10.55 -7.31
CA GLU A 10 -15.60 10.08 -8.63
C GLU A 10 -16.46 11.15 -9.34
N ALA A 11 -17.35 11.82 -8.61
CA ALA A 11 -18.18 12.90 -9.17
C ALA A 11 -17.31 14.10 -9.63
N TYR A 12 -16.27 14.44 -8.86
CA TYR A 12 -15.34 15.50 -9.26
C TYR A 12 -14.45 15.09 -10.42
N ALA A 13 -13.96 13.85 -10.46
CA ALA A 13 -13.13 13.34 -11.55
C ALA A 13 -13.89 13.39 -12.89
N CYS A 14 -15.20 13.14 -12.90
CA CYS A 14 -16.05 13.29 -14.09
C CYS A 14 -16.06 14.73 -14.65
N ALA A 15 -15.87 15.75 -13.81
CA ALA A 15 -15.91 17.15 -14.20
C ALA A 15 -14.51 17.76 -14.43
N LEU A 16 -13.51 17.32 -13.67
CA LEU A 16 -12.16 17.89 -13.61
C LEU A 16 -11.09 16.99 -14.26
N SER A 17 -11.48 15.83 -14.79
CA SER A 17 -10.60 14.75 -15.27
C SER A 17 -9.75 14.07 -14.19
N GLY A 18 -9.55 14.70 -13.04
CA GLY A 18 -8.93 14.09 -11.88
C GLY A 18 -9.16 14.89 -10.61
N ALA A 19 -9.19 14.22 -9.47
CA ALA A 19 -9.31 14.79 -8.15
C ALA A 19 -8.49 13.96 -7.16
N TYR A 20 -8.13 14.54 -6.01
CA TYR A 20 -7.64 13.74 -4.88
C TYR A 20 -8.23 14.28 -3.59
N THR A 21 -8.54 13.39 -2.66
CA THR A 21 -8.85 13.76 -1.27
C THR A 21 -7.58 13.68 -0.44
N PHE A 22 -7.49 14.50 0.60
CA PHE A 22 -6.56 14.31 1.70
C PHE A 22 -7.28 14.73 2.98
N GLY A 23 -7.79 13.76 3.72
CA GLY A 23 -8.66 14.02 4.86
C GLY A 23 -8.75 12.88 5.88
N PRO A 24 -9.33 13.16 7.05
CA PRO A 24 -9.53 12.16 8.08
C PRO A 24 -10.67 11.20 7.71
N THR A 25 -10.47 9.93 8.02
CA THR A 25 -11.42 8.84 7.83
C THR A 25 -11.45 7.95 9.06
N PHE A 26 -12.55 7.22 9.25
CA PHE A 26 -12.87 6.63 10.53
C PHE A 26 -13.35 5.19 10.37
N ARG A 27 -12.86 4.27 11.21
CA ARG A 27 -13.33 2.89 11.31
C ARG A 27 -13.70 2.56 12.75
N ALA A 28 -14.92 2.08 12.95
CA ALA A 28 -15.48 1.79 14.27
C ALA A 28 -15.37 0.30 14.67
N GLU A 29 -14.47 -0.44 14.03
CA GLU A 29 -14.22 -1.83 14.35
C GLU A 29 -13.55 -1.97 15.73
N ASN A 30 -13.96 -2.96 16.51
CA ASN A 30 -13.36 -3.23 17.82
C ASN A 30 -12.03 -3.99 17.65
N SER A 31 -11.03 -3.32 17.06
CA SER A 31 -9.71 -3.88 16.74
C SER A 31 -8.63 -3.23 17.59
N HIS A 32 -8.03 -4.00 18.49
CA HIS A 32 -6.93 -3.57 19.36
C HIS A 32 -5.62 -4.21 18.93
N THR A 33 -5.06 -3.74 17.82
CA THR A 33 -3.78 -4.24 17.29
C THR A 33 -2.80 -3.08 17.09
N SER A 34 -1.51 -3.39 16.90
CA SER A 34 -0.47 -2.37 16.70
C SER A 34 -0.53 -1.64 15.35
N ARG A 35 -1.50 -1.95 14.47
CA ARG A 35 -1.61 -1.40 13.11
C ARG A 35 -2.95 -0.75 12.80
N HIS A 36 -3.91 -0.79 13.72
CA HIS A 36 -5.25 -0.26 13.48
C HIS A 36 -5.50 1.00 14.32
N LEU A 37 -6.05 2.02 13.67
CA LEU A 37 -6.50 3.26 14.29
C LEU A 37 -7.97 3.46 13.98
N ALA A 38 -8.74 3.98 14.95
CA ALA A 38 -10.15 4.32 14.75
C ALA A 38 -10.32 5.60 13.89
N GLU A 39 -9.30 6.46 13.88
CA GLU A 39 -9.20 7.66 13.06
C GLU A 39 -7.81 7.69 12.40
N PHE A 40 -7.78 7.88 11.08
CA PHE A 40 -6.56 7.97 10.30
C PHE A 40 -6.79 8.78 9.03
N TRP A 41 -5.71 9.24 8.42
CA TRP A 41 -5.78 10.05 7.20
C TRP A 41 -5.65 9.19 5.96
N MET A 42 -6.49 9.45 4.96
CA MET A 42 -6.37 8.85 3.64
C MET A 42 -6.08 9.92 2.60
N VAL A 43 -5.27 9.54 1.62
CA VAL A 43 -5.06 10.26 0.37
C VAL A 43 -5.66 9.40 -0.73
N GLU A 44 -6.71 9.87 -1.40
CA GLU A 44 -7.49 9.08 -2.35
C GLU A 44 -7.53 9.81 -3.70
N PRO A 45 -6.63 9.49 -4.65
CA PRO A 45 -6.68 10.04 -6.01
C PRO A 45 -7.74 9.30 -6.86
N GLU A 46 -8.48 10.05 -7.66
CA GLU A 46 -9.47 9.55 -8.61
C GLU A 46 -9.22 10.20 -9.97
N ILE A 47 -9.11 9.40 -11.04
CA ILE A 47 -8.61 9.85 -12.35
C ILE A 47 -9.55 9.34 -13.45
N ALA A 48 -10.18 10.26 -14.17
CA ALA A 48 -11.03 9.89 -15.30
C ALA A 48 -10.19 9.29 -16.44
N PHE A 49 -10.80 8.38 -17.21
CA PHE A 49 -10.19 7.69 -18.35
C PHE A 49 -9.01 6.76 -18.00
N ALA A 50 -8.68 6.58 -16.73
CA ALA A 50 -7.69 5.62 -16.27
C ALA A 50 -8.28 4.21 -16.17
N ASN A 51 -7.55 3.20 -16.65
CA ASN A 51 -7.84 1.80 -16.38
C ASN A 51 -6.95 1.27 -15.23
N LEU A 52 -7.13 0.00 -14.86
CA LEU A 52 -6.36 -0.61 -13.76
C LEU A 52 -4.83 -0.54 -13.96
N GLN A 53 -4.34 -0.67 -15.19
CA GLN A 53 -2.92 -0.57 -15.48
C GLN A 53 -2.39 0.85 -15.23
N ASP A 54 -3.18 1.86 -15.60
CA ASP A 54 -2.85 3.26 -15.33
C ASP A 54 -2.81 3.53 -13.83
N ILE A 55 -3.81 3.05 -13.08
CA ILE A 55 -3.85 3.20 -11.61
C ILE A 55 -2.66 2.51 -10.94
N MET A 56 -2.26 1.31 -11.39
CA MET A 56 -1.04 0.65 -10.89
C MET A 56 0.22 1.47 -11.17
N ASN A 57 0.34 2.05 -12.38
CA ASN A 57 1.47 2.92 -12.73
C ASN A 57 1.52 4.18 -11.84
N TYR A 58 0.36 4.80 -11.59
CA TYR A 58 0.26 5.98 -10.73
C TYR A 58 0.60 5.66 -9.27
N ALA A 59 0.08 4.56 -8.72
CA ALA A 59 0.35 4.13 -7.35
C ALA A 59 1.85 3.83 -7.16
N GLU A 60 2.46 3.10 -8.09
CA GLU A 60 3.91 2.82 -8.09
C GLU A 60 4.73 4.12 -8.14
N SER A 61 4.43 5.00 -9.09
CA SER A 61 5.14 6.28 -9.26
C SER A 61 5.00 7.18 -8.03
N TYR A 62 3.81 7.21 -7.42
CA TYR A 62 3.53 8.01 -6.23
C TYR A 62 4.35 7.55 -5.03
N VAL A 63 4.37 6.25 -4.73
CA VAL A 63 5.16 5.69 -3.62
C VAL A 63 6.65 5.90 -3.86
N GLN A 64 7.14 5.60 -5.07
CA GLN A 64 8.55 5.82 -5.42
C GLN A 64 8.95 7.29 -5.29
N TYR A 65 8.10 8.22 -5.74
CA TYR A 65 8.35 9.65 -5.60
C TYR A 65 8.45 10.08 -4.14
N LEU A 66 7.53 9.64 -3.27
CA LEU A 66 7.57 9.97 -1.85
C LEU A 66 8.83 9.42 -1.16
N CYS A 67 9.24 8.20 -1.48
CA CYS A 67 10.48 7.63 -0.96
C CYS A 67 11.70 8.47 -1.38
N LYS A 68 11.80 8.86 -2.66
CA LYS A 68 12.89 9.74 -3.15
C LYS A 68 12.87 11.09 -2.46
N TRP A 69 11.70 11.72 -2.40
CA TRP A 69 11.54 13.04 -1.80
C TRP A 69 12.01 13.03 -0.33
N LEU A 70 11.64 12.00 0.43
CA LEU A 70 12.03 11.86 1.83
C LEU A 70 13.54 11.61 1.99
N LEU A 71 14.17 10.82 1.12
CA LEU A 71 15.63 10.63 1.10
C LEU A 71 16.38 11.93 0.71
N GLU A 72 15.82 12.73 -0.19
CA GLU A 72 16.42 13.99 -0.65
C GLU A 72 16.28 15.12 0.38
N HIS A 73 15.17 15.19 1.11
CA HIS A 73 14.81 16.36 1.92
C HIS A 73 14.83 16.11 3.43
N CYS A 74 14.86 14.85 3.88
CA CYS A 74 14.75 14.49 5.30
C CYS A 74 15.84 13.51 5.75
N MET A 75 17.03 13.54 5.13
CA MET A 75 18.10 12.58 5.42
C MET A 75 18.54 12.58 6.90
N GLU A 76 18.64 13.74 7.55
CA GLU A 76 19.04 13.83 8.96
C GLU A 76 18.07 13.05 9.89
N ASP A 77 16.77 13.23 9.69
CA ASP A 77 15.74 12.48 10.43
C ASP A 77 15.80 10.99 10.10
N MET A 78 16.07 10.65 8.84
CA MET A 78 16.19 9.26 8.42
C MET A 78 17.41 8.55 8.98
N GLU A 79 18.55 9.22 9.09
CA GLU A 79 19.74 8.70 9.76
C GLU A 79 19.47 8.46 11.24
N PHE A 80 18.74 9.38 11.89
CA PHE A 80 18.31 9.20 13.26
C PHE A 80 17.40 7.96 13.41
N MET A 81 16.37 7.83 12.57
CA MET A 81 15.47 6.67 12.57
C MET A 81 16.20 5.36 12.31
N ALA A 82 17.17 5.38 11.39
CA ALA A 82 17.97 4.20 11.07
C ALA A 82 18.84 3.76 12.26
N LYS A 83 19.40 4.73 12.99
CA LYS A 83 20.22 4.46 14.17
C LYS A 83 19.41 3.93 15.35
N THR A 84 18.19 4.43 15.55
CA THR A 84 17.40 4.20 16.78
C THR A 84 16.36 3.10 16.65
N HIS A 85 15.76 2.89 15.47
CA HIS A 85 14.58 2.04 15.31
C HIS A 85 14.74 0.95 14.24
N ASP A 86 15.23 1.28 13.05
CA ASP A 86 15.37 0.33 11.94
C ASP A 86 16.61 0.61 11.10
N LYS A 87 17.69 -0.13 11.35
CA LYS A 87 18.99 0.01 10.64
C LYS A 87 18.89 -0.12 9.13
N SER A 88 17.83 -0.76 8.63
CA SER A 88 17.61 -0.98 7.19
C SER A 88 16.59 0.01 6.59
N ALA A 89 16.12 1.01 7.34
CA ALA A 89 15.09 1.95 6.87
C ALA A 89 15.50 2.70 5.59
N ILE A 90 16.72 3.25 5.56
CA ILE A 90 17.23 3.99 4.40
C ILE A 90 17.37 3.06 3.19
N GLU A 91 18.05 1.93 3.35
CA GLU A 91 18.23 0.92 2.29
C GLU A 91 16.88 0.43 1.73
N ARG A 92 15.88 0.23 2.61
CA ARG A 92 14.54 -0.19 2.19
C ARG A 92 13.85 0.88 1.35
N LEU A 93 13.96 2.15 1.73
CA LEU A 93 13.39 3.26 0.95
C LEU A 93 14.11 3.41 -0.39
N GLU A 94 15.43 3.29 -0.41
CA GLU A 94 16.23 3.30 -1.65
C GLU A 94 15.75 2.18 -2.58
N LEU A 95 15.66 0.95 -2.07
CA LEU A 95 15.19 -0.22 -2.83
C LEU A 95 13.78 0.00 -3.38
N VAL A 96 12.83 0.44 -2.56
CA VAL A 96 11.45 0.71 -2.99
C VAL A 96 11.44 1.80 -4.07
N SER A 97 12.26 2.83 -3.93
CA SER A 97 12.30 3.97 -4.85
C SER A 97 12.92 3.67 -6.21
N SER A 98 13.79 2.65 -6.28
CA SER A 98 14.57 2.31 -7.48
C SER A 98 14.11 1.03 -8.18
N THR A 99 13.30 0.20 -7.53
CA THR A 99 12.89 -1.10 -8.05
C THR A 99 11.47 -1.04 -8.61
N PRO A 100 11.26 -1.44 -9.88
CA PRO A 100 9.91 -1.60 -10.42
C PRO A 100 9.09 -2.58 -9.60
N PHE A 101 7.81 -2.31 -9.41
CA PHE A 101 6.93 -3.19 -8.64
C PHE A 101 6.48 -4.37 -9.51
N GLU A 102 6.69 -5.58 -9.00
CA GLU A 102 6.23 -6.81 -9.64
C GLU A 102 4.69 -6.86 -9.68
N ARG A 103 4.14 -7.21 -10.84
CA ARG A 103 2.69 -7.29 -11.06
C ARG A 103 2.26 -8.74 -11.12
N VAL A 104 1.71 -9.22 -10.01
CA VAL A 104 1.30 -10.61 -9.85
C VAL A 104 -0.23 -10.67 -9.77
N SER A 105 -0.83 -11.52 -10.59
CA SER A 105 -2.28 -11.76 -10.48
C SER A 105 -2.60 -12.51 -9.19
N TYR A 106 -3.79 -12.29 -8.64
CA TYR A 106 -4.27 -13.02 -7.46
C TYR A 106 -4.12 -14.54 -7.64
N THR A 107 -4.53 -15.09 -8.79
CA THR A 107 -4.38 -16.52 -9.09
C THR A 107 -2.93 -16.95 -9.00
N LYS A 108 -1.99 -16.15 -9.53
CA LYS A 108 -0.57 -16.49 -9.49
C LYS A 108 0.00 -16.43 -8.08
N ALA A 109 -0.41 -15.45 -7.27
CA ALA A 109 -0.03 -15.37 -5.87
C ALA A 109 -0.51 -16.59 -5.08
N VAL A 110 -1.76 -17.04 -5.29
CA VAL A 110 -2.29 -18.27 -4.69
C VAL A 110 -1.50 -19.51 -5.13
N GLU A 111 -1.14 -19.63 -6.41
CA GLU A 111 -0.28 -20.72 -6.90
C GLU A 111 1.10 -20.72 -6.24
N MET A 112 1.74 -19.55 -6.08
CA MET A 112 3.04 -19.42 -5.41
C MET A 112 2.96 -19.89 -3.95
N LEU A 113 1.92 -19.43 -3.25
CA LEU A 113 1.71 -19.76 -1.84
C LEU A 113 1.39 -21.25 -1.64
N THR A 114 0.49 -21.81 -2.45
CA THR A 114 0.14 -23.23 -2.38
C THR A 114 1.28 -24.15 -2.83
N GLY A 115 2.06 -23.74 -3.84
CA GLY A 115 3.29 -24.44 -4.25
C GLY A 115 4.37 -24.42 -3.17
N SER A 116 4.42 -23.38 -2.34
CA SER A 116 5.32 -23.26 -1.19
C SER A 116 4.87 -24.02 0.06
N ALA A 117 3.68 -24.62 0.07
CA ALA A 117 3.11 -25.29 1.25
C ALA A 117 3.97 -26.46 1.76
N GLY A 118 4.88 -26.99 0.95
CA GLY A 118 5.89 -27.97 1.37
C GLY A 118 7.05 -27.39 2.19
N SER A 119 7.38 -26.11 2.02
CA SER A 119 8.51 -25.44 2.67
C SER A 119 8.10 -24.46 3.78
N LYS A 120 6.87 -23.94 3.75
CA LYS A 120 6.35 -23.01 4.77
C LYS A 120 4.92 -23.37 5.16
N LYS A 121 4.67 -23.44 6.48
CA LYS A 121 3.32 -23.61 7.04
C LYS A 121 2.74 -22.24 7.39
N PHE A 122 1.66 -21.87 6.73
CA PHE A 122 0.87 -20.67 7.04
C PHE A 122 -0.17 -20.97 8.13
N GLN A 123 -0.48 -19.98 8.97
CA GLN A 123 -1.53 -20.14 9.99
C GLN A 123 -2.92 -20.07 9.37
N THR A 124 -3.08 -19.19 8.38
CA THR A 124 -4.31 -18.97 7.65
C THR A 124 -4.36 -19.87 6.42
N LYS A 125 -5.55 -20.38 6.09
CA LYS A 125 -5.74 -21.21 4.90
C LYS A 125 -5.49 -20.36 3.65
N VAL A 126 -4.68 -20.89 2.72
CA VAL A 126 -4.52 -20.33 1.38
C VAL A 126 -5.40 -21.12 0.42
N GLU A 127 -6.35 -20.45 -0.22
CA GLU A 127 -7.25 -21.05 -1.21
C GLU A 127 -7.74 -19.97 -2.16
N TRP A 128 -7.94 -20.35 -3.43
CA TRP A 128 -8.49 -19.43 -4.43
C TRP A 128 -9.93 -19.04 -4.06
N GLY A 129 -10.21 -17.74 -4.04
CA GLY A 129 -11.47 -17.16 -3.57
C GLY A 129 -11.45 -16.72 -2.10
N ILE A 130 -10.40 -17.02 -1.34
CA ILE A 130 -10.17 -16.49 0.01
C ILE A 130 -9.15 -15.36 -0.04
N ASP A 131 -9.39 -14.31 0.74
CA ASP A 131 -8.48 -13.17 0.84
C ASP A 131 -7.11 -13.56 1.41
N LEU A 132 -6.06 -12.85 1.01
CA LEU A 132 -4.72 -13.12 1.50
C LEU A 132 -4.50 -12.45 2.86
N ALA A 133 -4.15 -13.24 3.87
CA ALA A 133 -3.71 -12.70 5.15
C ALA A 133 -2.35 -12.01 5.04
N SER A 134 -2.02 -11.12 5.99
CA SER A 134 -0.76 -10.38 6.00
C SER A 134 0.51 -11.26 6.04
N GLU A 135 0.41 -12.51 6.51
CA GLU A 135 1.53 -13.46 6.46
C GLU A 135 1.80 -13.98 5.04
N HIS A 136 0.75 -14.06 4.21
CA HIS A 136 0.83 -14.47 2.81
C HIS A 136 1.43 -13.33 1.97
N GLU A 137 0.93 -12.12 2.13
CA GLU A 137 1.41 -10.91 1.42
C GLU A 137 2.89 -10.62 1.69
N ARG A 138 3.38 -10.92 2.92
CA ARG A 138 4.79 -10.76 3.28
C ARG A 138 5.71 -11.86 2.73
N TYR A 139 5.14 -12.98 2.31
CA TYR A 139 5.90 -14.09 1.76
C TYR A 139 6.10 -13.98 0.25
N VAL A 140 5.05 -13.53 -0.46
CA VAL A 140 5.10 -13.19 -1.88
C VAL A 140 6.07 -12.04 -2.09
#